data_AF-A0A497JHH5-F1
#
_entry.id   AF-A0A497JHH5-F1
#
_cell.length_a   1.000
_cell.length_b   1.000
_cell.length_c   1.000
_cell.angle_alpha   90.00
_cell.angle_beta   90.00
_cell.angle_gamma   90.00
#
_symmetry.space_group_name_H-M   'P 1'
#
loop_
_entity.id
_entity.type
_entity.pdbx_description
1 polymer ?
#
loop_
_entity_poly.entity_id
_entity_poly.type
_entity_poly.pdbx_seq_one_letter_code
_entity_poly.pdbx_strand_id
1 'polypeptide(L)'
;MDNAGLFVRFVPGEFKNLEVFKRFVLNWSGQVKKKKPLLVVFDEAVLGSRLVTRKEAKRIVGEISRSLPNNVYVFFAIAERHGKSKRDFSVTGYIVEPACAGKARYKVYPKLMYATDSSGRPRFMESERKIAKRIAKTPEEMKKVLLRWMKRSALWERRAIKTKQAIFPEINIAGKKVRIAVCADLSRMMGLYGADIIVVPSKLLHINEQALRKITEVLRPGQHILISSALRRKEGKGYISPLKIFKSKERGRRGIVPLRRKRIYRI
;
A
#
# COMPACT_ATOMS: atom_id res chain seq x y z
N MET A 1 12.25 -8.56 23.06
CA MET A 1 11.72 -7.29 22.50
C MET A 1 11.41 -7.50 21.02
N ASP A 2 10.18 -7.22 20.59
CA ASP A 2 9.69 -7.58 19.26
C ASP A 2 10.02 -6.50 18.20
N ASN A 3 11.10 -6.72 17.45
CA ASN A 3 11.74 -5.76 16.53
C ASN A 3 11.01 -5.54 15.19
N ALA A 4 9.77 -6.00 15.03
CA ALA A 4 9.03 -5.95 13.76
C ALA A 4 8.91 -4.52 13.14
N GLY A 5 8.89 -3.48 13.99
CA GLY A 5 8.84 -2.08 13.55
C GLY A 5 10.19 -1.48 13.11
N LEU A 6 11.32 -2.15 13.37
CA LEU A 6 12.65 -1.65 13.02
C LEU A 6 12.97 -1.79 11.53
N PHE A 7 12.30 -2.70 10.82
CA PHE A 7 12.58 -2.98 9.42
C PHE A 7 11.60 -2.34 8.44
N VAL A 8 10.45 -1.81 8.90
CA VAL A 8 9.43 -1.20 8.03
C VAL A 8 9.34 0.30 8.29
N ARG A 9 9.41 1.12 7.22
CA ARG A 9 9.24 2.56 7.29
C ARG A 9 8.08 3.02 6.42
N PHE A 10 7.08 3.64 7.04
CA PHE A 10 6.01 4.33 6.32
C PHE A 10 6.45 5.70 5.84
N VAL A 11 6.07 6.04 4.61
CA VAL A 11 6.24 7.36 4.02
C VAL A 11 4.86 7.90 3.65
N PRO A 12 4.33 8.86 4.44
CA PRO A 12 3.02 9.40 4.18
C PRO A 12 3.02 10.39 3.02
N GLY A 13 1.86 10.56 2.40
CA GLY A 13 1.58 11.64 1.46
C GLY A 13 1.52 11.25 -0.01
N GLU A 14 1.27 12.25 -0.85
CA GLU A 14 1.08 12.12 -2.29
C GLU A 14 2.16 12.88 -3.07
N PHE A 15 2.53 12.33 -4.22
CA PHE A 15 3.48 12.92 -5.15
C PHE A 15 2.76 13.39 -6.41
N LYS A 16 3.16 14.56 -6.92
CA LYS A 16 2.53 15.18 -8.09
C LYS A 16 2.60 14.32 -9.35
N ASN A 17 3.69 13.57 -9.53
CA ASN A 17 3.90 12.69 -10.66
C ASN A 17 4.93 11.60 -10.35
N LEU A 18 5.01 10.61 -11.25
CA LEU A 18 5.92 9.47 -11.16
C LEU A 18 7.40 9.88 -11.08
N GLU A 19 7.80 10.94 -11.77
CA GLU A 19 9.20 11.34 -11.86
C GLU A 19 9.68 11.95 -10.53
N VAL A 20 8.85 12.77 -9.89
CA VAL A 20 9.09 13.31 -8.54
C VAL A 20 9.11 12.17 -7.52
N PHE A 21 8.16 11.23 -7.60
CA PHE A 21 8.16 10.04 -6.77
C PHE A 21 9.44 9.23 -6.93
N LYS A 22 9.85 8.95 -8.17
CA LYS A 22 11.11 8.24 -8.48
C LYS A 22 12.30 8.95 -7.87
N ARG A 23 12.48 10.26 -8.14
CA ARG A 23 13.58 11.05 -7.57
C ARG A 23 13.61 10.99 -6.05
N PHE A 24 12.45 11.04 -5.41
CA PHE A 24 12.36 10.87 -3.97
C PHE A 24 12.87 9.50 -3.51
N VAL A 25 12.43 8.41 -4.16
CA VAL A 25 12.87 7.05 -3.83
C VAL A 25 14.38 6.88 -4.04
N LEU A 26 14.93 7.39 -5.14
CA LEU A 26 16.37 7.32 -5.46
C LEU A 26 17.23 8.14 -4.48
N ASN A 27 16.81 9.37 -4.18
CA ASN A 27 17.52 10.19 -3.20
C ASN A 27 17.45 9.58 -1.81
N TRP A 28 16.30 9.00 -1.45
CA TRP A 28 16.15 8.28 -0.20
C TRP A 28 17.08 7.05 -0.16
N SER A 29 17.14 6.26 -1.24
CA SER A 29 17.93 5.04 -1.33
C SER A 29 19.43 5.30 -1.21
N GLY A 30 19.93 6.38 -1.84
CA GLY A 30 21.32 6.82 -1.71
C GLY A 30 21.71 7.32 -0.31
N GLN A 31 20.74 7.63 0.55
CA GLN A 31 20.98 8.07 1.93
C GLN A 31 20.85 6.92 2.96
N VAL A 32 20.63 5.67 2.51
CA VAL A 32 20.47 4.51 3.39
C VAL A 32 21.84 4.05 3.90
N LYS A 33 22.11 4.23 5.21
CA LYS A 33 23.28 3.66 5.93
C LYS A 33 22.93 2.29 6.53
N LYS A 34 23.94 1.46 6.85
CA LYS A 34 23.85 0.04 7.28
C LYS A 34 22.81 -0.39 8.35
N LYS A 35 22.15 0.50 9.10
CA LYS A 35 21.18 0.17 10.17
C LYS A 35 19.72 0.64 9.90
N LYS A 36 19.28 0.70 8.65
CA LYS A 36 18.03 1.35 8.22
C LYS A 36 16.96 0.34 7.71
N PRO A 37 15.69 0.77 7.49
CA PRO A 37 14.58 -0.14 7.17
C PRO A 37 14.85 -0.99 5.93
N LEU A 38 14.48 -2.26 6.02
CA LEU A 38 14.52 -3.22 4.92
C LEU A 38 13.28 -3.09 4.02
N LEU A 39 12.20 -2.46 4.46
CA LEU A 39 11.00 -2.19 3.67
C LEU A 39 10.55 -0.74 3.84
N VAL A 40 10.44 -0.01 2.72
CA VAL A 40 9.79 1.31 2.68
C VAL A 40 8.41 1.17 2.07
N VAL A 41 7.42 1.73 2.73
CA VAL A 41 6.02 1.58 2.35
C VAL A 41 5.41 2.97 2.20
N PHE A 42 4.96 3.28 0.99
CA PHE A 42 4.22 4.50 0.72
C PHE A 42 2.73 4.28 0.98
N ASP A 43 2.03 5.36 1.32
CA ASP A 43 0.58 5.33 1.46
C ASP A 43 -0.09 4.84 0.17
N GLU A 44 -1.33 4.36 0.35
CA GLU A 44 -2.16 3.95 -0.76
C GLU A 44 -2.34 5.09 -1.79
N ALA A 45 -2.26 4.76 -3.08
CA ALA A 45 -2.42 5.73 -4.17
C ALA A 45 -1.43 6.89 -4.04
N VAL A 46 -0.13 6.59 -4.05
CA VAL A 46 0.99 7.53 -3.86
C VAL A 46 0.99 8.70 -4.86
N LEU A 47 0.24 8.61 -5.96
CA LEU A 47 0.06 9.67 -6.97
C LEU A 47 -1.34 10.31 -6.94
N GLY A 48 -2.08 10.13 -5.84
CA GLY A 48 -3.44 10.62 -5.68
C GLY A 48 -4.37 10.07 -6.77
N SER A 49 -5.00 10.98 -7.52
CA SER A 49 -5.95 10.65 -8.59
C SER A 49 -5.32 10.58 -10.00
N ARG A 50 -3.99 10.46 -10.10
CA ARG A 50 -3.31 10.34 -11.39
C ARG A 50 -3.35 8.89 -11.89
N LEU A 51 -3.90 8.70 -13.09
CA LEU A 51 -3.81 7.44 -13.82
C LEU A 51 -2.44 7.28 -14.46
N VAL A 52 -1.86 6.11 -14.29
CA VAL A 52 -0.57 5.72 -14.86
C VAL A 52 -0.75 4.53 -15.77
N THR A 53 -0.08 4.53 -16.92
CA THR A 53 -0.10 3.36 -17.80
C THR A 53 0.84 2.26 -17.30
N ARG A 54 0.55 0.99 -17.65
CA ARG A 54 1.45 -0.13 -17.38
C ARG A 54 2.89 0.11 -17.88
N LYS A 55 3.05 0.73 -19.06
CA LYS A 55 4.35 1.02 -19.66
C LYS A 55 5.15 2.02 -18.80
N GLU A 56 4.52 3.11 -18.37
CA GLU A 56 5.14 4.09 -17.49
C GLU A 56 5.49 3.50 -16.13
N ALA A 57 4.58 2.72 -15.53
CA ALA A 57 4.81 2.08 -14.25
C ALA A 57 5.99 1.09 -14.32
N LYS A 58 6.04 0.23 -15.35
CA LYS A 58 7.15 -0.71 -15.57
C LYS A 58 8.50 0.00 -15.72
N ARG A 59 8.55 1.12 -16.46
CA ARG A 59 9.76 1.91 -16.63
C ARG A 59 10.30 2.39 -15.29
N ILE A 60 9.46 3.07 -14.50
CA ILE A 60 9.84 3.64 -13.21
C ILE A 60 10.21 2.55 -12.19
N VAL A 61 9.45 1.46 -12.13
CA VAL A 61 9.77 0.31 -11.28
C VAL A 61 11.13 -0.30 -11.65
N GLY A 62 11.43 -0.39 -12.94
CA GLY A 62 12.72 -0.89 -13.42
C GLY A 62 13.88 0.02 -13.01
N GLU A 63 13.70 1.33 -13.11
CA GLU A 63 14.70 2.31 -12.66
C GLU A 63 14.89 2.27 -11.13
N ILE A 64 13.80 2.22 -10.36
CA ILE A 64 13.87 2.09 -8.89
C ILE A 64 14.63 0.80 -8.53
N SER A 65 14.23 -0.35 -9.07
CA SER A 65 14.82 -1.66 -8.74
C SER A 65 16.34 -1.69 -8.92
N ARG A 66 16.87 -1.08 -9.99
CA ARG A 66 18.32 -1.04 -10.26
C ARG A 66 19.10 -0.12 -9.32
N SER A 67 18.43 0.80 -8.65
CA SER A 67 19.06 1.77 -7.74
C SER A 67 18.76 1.50 -6.27
N LEU A 68 18.07 0.39 -5.96
CA LEU A 68 17.85 -0.02 -4.58
C LEU A 68 19.10 -0.68 -4.02
N PRO A 69 19.52 -0.33 -2.78
CA PRO A 69 20.54 -1.08 -2.05
C PRO A 69 20.13 -2.53 -1.85
N ASN A 70 21.12 -3.40 -1.69
CA ASN A 70 20.89 -4.80 -1.36
C ASN A 70 19.98 -4.93 -0.12
N ASN A 71 19.05 -5.88 -0.17
CA ASN A 71 18.08 -6.19 0.90
C ASN A 71 17.08 -5.07 1.24
N VAL A 72 16.95 -4.03 0.42
CA VAL A 72 15.94 -2.98 0.60
C VAL A 72 14.80 -3.14 -0.38
N TYR A 73 13.58 -3.22 0.15
CA TYR A 73 12.34 -3.35 -0.58
C TYR A 73 11.58 -2.03 -0.56
N VAL A 74 10.85 -1.73 -1.63
CA VAL A 74 9.93 -0.59 -1.69
C VAL A 74 8.55 -1.08 -2.09
N PHE A 75 7.53 -0.72 -1.30
CA PHE A 75 6.14 -0.89 -1.67
C PHE A 75 5.47 0.46 -1.95
N PHE A 76 4.76 0.55 -3.07
CA PHE A 76 3.86 1.66 -3.34
C PHE A 76 2.65 1.19 -4.15
N ALA A 77 1.53 1.90 -4.00
CA ALA A 77 0.33 1.65 -4.80
C ALA A 77 -0.03 2.87 -5.65
N ILE A 78 -0.42 2.65 -6.91
CA ILE A 78 -0.84 3.68 -7.87
C ILE A 78 -2.17 3.31 -8.53
N ALA A 79 -2.89 4.31 -9.02
CA ALA A 79 -3.99 4.05 -9.95
C ALA A 79 -3.42 3.73 -11.34
N GLU A 80 -3.54 2.49 -11.76
CA GLU A 80 -3.02 1.98 -13.02
C GLU A 80 -4.14 1.79 -14.04
N ARG A 81 -3.93 2.29 -15.25
CA ARG A 81 -4.79 2.03 -16.40
C ARG A 81 -4.45 0.68 -17.02
N HIS A 82 -5.48 -0.14 -17.24
CA HIS A 82 -5.37 -1.46 -17.87
C HIS A 82 -5.91 -1.46 -19.30
N GLY A 83 -5.26 -2.24 -20.17
CA GLY A 83 -5.70 -2.42 -21.55
C GLY A 83 -5.63 -1.15 -22.41
N LYS A 84 -6.31 -1.21 -23.56
CA LYS A 84 -6.40 -0.07 -24.52
C LYS A 84 -7.46 0.96 -24.12
N SER A 85 -8.45 0.58 -23.30
CA SER A 85 -9.54 1.47 -22.89
C SER A 85 -9.13 2.41 -21.75
N LYS A 86 -9.48 3.69 -21.85
CA LYS A 86 -9.34 4.65 -20.74
C LYS A 86 -10.24 4.31 -19.54
N ARG A 87 -11.27 3.48 -19.75
CA ARG A 87 -12.32 3.10 -18.78
C ARG A 87 -11.96 1.96 -17.84
N ASP A 88 -10.77 1.38 -17.99
CA ASP A 88 -10.33 0.26 -17.17
C ASP A 88 -9.13 0.67 -16.33
N PHE A 89 -9.31 0.68 -15.02
CA PHE A 89 -8.26 0.99 -14.06
C PHE A 89 -8.40 0.15 -12.80
N SER A 90 -7.30 0.00 -12.06
CA SER A 90 -7.30 -0.50 -10.69
C SER A 90 -6.29 0.25 -9.85
N VAL A 91 -6.47 0.25 -8.53
CA VAL A 91 -5.36 0.54 -7.63
C VAL A 91 -4.44 -0.67 -7.63
N THR A 92 -3.19 -0.50 -8.06
CA THR A 92 -2.18 -1.55 -8.17
C THR A 92 -1.00 -1.25 -7.27
N GLY A 93 -0.70 -2.17 -6.36
CA GLY A 93 0.51 -2.25 -5.56
C GLY A 93 1.68 -2.85 -6.31
N TYR A 94 2.87 -2.31 -6.06
CA TYR A 94 4.14 -2.79 -6.54
C TYR A 94 5.06 -3.04 -5.35
N ILE A 95 5.57 -4.26 -5.22
CA ILE A 95 6.76 -4.53 -4.39
C ILE A 95 7.96 -4.52 -5.32
N VAL A 96 8.87 -3.57 -5.11
CA VAL A 96 10.11 -3.46 -5.86
C VAL A 96 11.24 -4.02 -5.02
N GLU A 97 11.99 -4.95 -5.60
CA GLU A 97 13.15 -5.59 -5.00
C GLU A 97 14.43 -5.01 -5.64
N PRO A 98 15.60 -5.12 -4.99
CA PRO A 98 16.87 -4.80 -5.61
C PRO A 98 17.09 -5.66 -6.86
N ALA A 99 17.65 -5.06 -7.91
CA ALA A 99 17.95 -5.77 -9.14
C ALA A 99 18.99 -6.89 -8.89
N CYS A 100 18.84 -8.01 -9.61
CA CYS A 100 19.79 -9.12 -9.59
C CYS A 100 20.35 -9.29 -11.01
N ALA A 101 21.67 -9.31 -11.17
CA ALA A 101 22.34 -9.33 -12.48
C ALA A 101 21.79 -8.24 -13.45
N GLY A 102 21.55 -7.02 -12.94
CA GLY A 102 21.02 -5.89 -13.72
C GLY A 102 19.54 -5.99 -14.13
N LYS A 103 18.88 -7.12 -13.87
CA LYS A 103 17.46 -7.34 -14.18
C LYS A 103 16.58 -6.83 -13.05
N ALA A 104 15.62 -5.97 -13.40
CA ALA A 104 14.66 -5.43 -12.44
C ALA A 104 13.76 -6.52 -11.88
N ARG A 105 13.56 -6.52 -10.57
CA ARG A 105 12.72 -7.47 -9.84
C ARG A 105 11.59 -6.75 -9.13
N TYR A 106 10.37 -7.18 -9.40
CA TYR A 106 9.19 -6.63 -8.74
C TYR A 106 8.02 -7.60 -8.80
N LYS A 107 7.14 -7.50 -7.80
CA LYS A 107 5.85 -8.18 -7.74
C LYS A 107 4.74 -7.16 -7.91
N VAL A 108 3.65 -7.56 -8.56
CA VAL A 108 2.50 -6.69 -8.84
C VAL A 108 1.26 -7.30 -8.23
N TYR A 109 0.48 -6.45 -7.56
CA TYR A 109 -0.70 -6.85 -6.82
C TYR A 109 -1.82 -5.83 -7.03
N PRO A 110 -2.93 -6.18 -7.70
CA PRO A 110 -4.10 -5.33 -7.73
C PRO A 110 -4.81 -5.36 -6.37
N LYS A 111 -5.22 -4.20 -5.86
CA LYS A 111 -6.07 -4.10 -4.66
C LYS A 111 -7.37 -4.89 -4.90
N LEU A 112 -7.75 -5.72 -3.94
CA LEU A 112 -8.83 -6.70 -4.11
C LEU A 112 -10.15 -6.21 -3.54
N MET A 113 -10.09 -5.39 -2.50
CA MET A 113 -11.25 -4.81 -1.86
C MET A 113 -11.24 -3.29 -1.91
N TYR A 114 -12.44 -2.73 -2.01
CA TYR A 114 -12.71 -1.34 -1.69
C TYR A 114 -13.34 -1.28 -0.29
N ALA A 115 -13.25 -0.12 0.37
CA ALA A 115 -13.91 0.03 1.66
C ALA A 115 -15.43 -0.01 1.45
N THR A 116 -16.18 -0.68 2.32
CA THR A 116 -17.65 -0.62 2.32
C THR A 116 -18.12 0.23 3.51
N ASP A 117 -19.31 0.83 3.41
CA ASP A 117 -20.01 1.31 4.60
C ASP A 117 -20.70 0.16 5.35
N SER A 118 -21.38 0.49 6.46
CA SER A 118 -22.11 -0.47 7.30
C SER A 118 -23.24 -1.20 6.56
N SER A 119 -23.72 -0.67 5.44
CA SER A 119 -24.74 -1.30 4.59
C SER A 119 -24.16 -2.16 3.46
N GLY A 120 -22.84 -2.36 3.46
CA GLY A 120 -22.13 -3.12 2.42
C GLY A 120 -21.94 -2.34 1.11
N ARG A 121 -22.30 -1.05 1.06
CA ARG A 121 -22.16 -0.25 -0.16
C ARG A 121 -20.71 0.18 -0.36
N PRO A 122 -20.20 0.16 -1.61
CA PRO A 122 -18.86 0.65 -1.92
C PRO A 122 -18.61 2.10 -1.50
N ARG A 123 -17.68 2.29 -0.57
CA ARG A 123 -17.03 3.56 -0.23
C ARG A 123 -15.69 3.66 -0.96
N PHE A 124 -15.77 4.09 -2.21
CA PHE A 124 -14.58 4.50 -2.95
C PHE A 124 -13.93 5.73 -2.32
N MET A 125 -12.60 5.73 -2.22
CA MET A 125 -11.83 6.86 -1.75
C MET A 125 -11.99 8.06 -2.68
N GLU A 126 -11.71 9.26 -2.17
CA GLU A 126 -11.79 10.49 -2.97
C GLU A 126 -10.92 10.43 -4.23
N SER A 127 -9.72 9.84 -4.14
CA SER A 127 -8.83 9.64 -5.29
C SER A 127 -9.46 8.73 -6.36
N GLU A 128 -10.03 7.60 -5.96
CA GLU A 128 -10.72 6.63 -6.85
C GLU A 128 -11.93 7.28 -7.52
N ARG A 129 -12.73 8.05 -6.76
CA ARG A 129 -13.87 8.81 -7.29
C ARG A 129 -13.42 9.89 -8.28
N LYS A 130 -12.35 10.63 -7.97
CA LYS A 130 -11.76 11.63 -8.88
C LYS A 130 -11.27 11.00 -10.17
N ILE A 131 -10.68 9.80 -10.10
CA ILE A 131 -10.26 9.04 -11.30
C ILE A 131 -11.50 8.64 -12.11
N ALA A 132 -12.49 8.03 -11.47
CA ALA A 132 -13.71 7.59 -12.15
C ALA A 132 -14.44 8.76 -12.81
N LYS A 133 -14.57 9.91 -12.14
CA LYS A 133 -15.14 11.16 -12.70
C LYS A 133 -14.37 11.73 -13.89
N ARG A 134 -13.06 11.52 -13.98
CA ARG A 134 -12.26 11.96 -15.14
C ARG A 134 -12.45 11.05 -16.35
N ILE A 135 -12.81 9.79 -16.12
CA ILE A 135 -13.03 8.81 -17.18
C ILE A 135 -14.49 8.84 -17.65
N ALA A 136 -15.43 8.91 -16.71
CA ALA A 136 -16.85 8.90 -16.95
C ALA A 136 -17.41 10.32 -16.98
N LYS A 137 -18.22 10.63 -17.99
CA LYS A 137 -18.85 11.95 -18.13
C LYS A 137 -20.16 12.06 -17.35
N THR A 138 -20.81 10.93 -17.03
CA THR A 138 -22.06 10.89 -16.25
C THR A 138 -21.92 10.04 -14.97
N PRO A 139 -22.82 10.23 -13.97
CA PRO A 139 -22.87 9.37 -12.78
C PRO A 139 -23.04 7.88 -13.08
N GLU A 140 -23.84 7.53 -14.09
CA GLU A 140 -24.09 6.14 -14.51
C GLU A 140 -22.83 5.53 -15.13
N GLU A 141 -22.12 6.30 -15.95
CA GLU A 141 -20.83 5.88 -16.50
C GLU A 141 -19.80 5.69 -15.38
N MET A 142 -19.81 6.56 -14.37
CA MET A 142 -18.90 6.46 -13.22
C MET A 142 -19.16 5.16 -12.46
N LYS A 143 -20.43 4.81 -12.24
CA LYS A 143 -20.84 3.54 -11.64
C LYS A 143 -20.36 2.34 -12.47
N LYS A 144 -20.49 2.40 -13.81
CA LYS A 144 -20.00 1.35 -14.72
C LYS A 144 -18.48 1.16 -14.64
N VAL A 145 -17.71 2.25 -14.59
CA VAL A 145 -16.24 2.20 -14.45
C VAL A 145 -15.85 1.52 -13.14
N LEU A 146 -16.47 1.93 -12.03
CA LEU A 146 -16.20 1.39 -10.70
C LEU A 146 -16.58 -0.11 -10.60
N LEU A 147 -17.73 -0.50 -11.17
CA LEU A 147 -18.15 -1.91 -11.23
C LEU A 147 -17.20 -2.78 -12.06
N ARG A 148 -16.65 -2.25 -13.17
CA ARG A 148 -15.66 -2.98 -13.98
C ARG A 148 -14.38 -3.24 -13.19
N TRP A 149 -13.90 -2.24 -12.46
CA TRP A 149 -12.76 -2.43 -11.57
C TRP A 149 -13.04 -3.51 -10.52
N MET A 150 -14.21 -3.48 -9.87
CA MET A 150 -14.61 -4.50 -8.88
C MET A 150 -14.60 -5.92 -9.47
N LYS A 151 -15.20 -6.11 -10.66
CA LYS A 151 -15.20 -7.42 -11.33
C LYS A 151 -13.79 -7.94 -11.60
N ARG A 152 -12.86 -7.05 -11.94
CA ARG A 152 -11.46 -7.39 -12.21
C ARG A 152 -10.70 -7.79 -10.96
N SER A 153 -10.89 -7.07 -9.85
CA SER A 153 -10.34 -7.43 -8.55
C SER A 153 -10.84 -8.81 -8.09
N ALA A 154 -12.13 -9.10 -8.25
CA ALA A 154 -12.70 -10.41 -7.94
C ALA A 154 -12.15 -11.53 -8.84
N LEU A 155 -11.92 -11.26 -10.13
CA LEU A 155 -11.29 -12.22 -11.05
C LEU A 155 -9.87 -12.58 -10.60
N TRP A 156 -9.10 -11.57 -10.16
CA TRP A 156 -7.74 -11.79 -9.68
C TRP A 156 -7.72 -12.63 -8.40
N GLU A 157 -8.61 -12.35 -7.45
CA GLU A 157 -8.76 -13.15 -6.24
C GLU A 157 -9.12 -14.61 -6.54
N ARG A 158 -10.12 -14.84 -7.41
CA ARG A 158 -10.50 -16.19 -7.84
C ARG A 158 -9.32 -16.93 -8.49
N ARG A 159 -8.53 -16.24 -9.30
CA ARG A 159 -7.33 -16.80 -9.91
C ARG A 159 -6.32 -17.21 -8.84
N ALA A 160 -6.02 -16.34 -7.88
CA ALA A 160 -5.09 -16.62 -6.80
C ALA A 160 -5.52 -17.85 -5.98
N ILE A 161 -6.81 -17.96 -5.65
CA ILE A 161 -7.37 -19.14 -4.96
C ILE A 161 -7.20 -20.40 -5.82
N LYS A 162 -7.59 -20.34 -7.10
CA LYS A 162 -7.48 -21.49 -8.02
C LYS A 162 -6.04 -21.96 -8.19
N THR A 163 -5.08 -21.05 -8.23
CA THR A 163 -3.65 -21.36 -8.37
C THR A 163 -2.95 -21.63 -7.03
N LYS A 164 -3.70 -21.66 -5.90
CA LYS A 164 -3.16 -21.76 -4.53
C LYS A 164 -2.05 -20.74 -4.25
N GLN A 165 -2.07 -19.60 -4.95
CA GLN A 165 -1.13 -18.51 -4.74
C GLN A 165 -1.58 -17.68 -3.54
N ALA A 166 -0.61 -17.14 -2.81
CA ALA A 166 -0.90 -16.18 -1.76
C ALA A 166 -1.68 -15.00 -2.36
N ILE A 167 -2.84 -14.70 -1.77
CA ILE A 167 -3.73 -13.62 -2.20
C ILE A 167 -3.01 -12.28 -2.06
N PHE A 168 -2.22 -12.09 -1.00
CA PHE A 168 -1.40 -10.89 -0.82
C PHE A 168 0.05 -11.15 -1.20
N PRO A 169 0.74 -10.14 -1.75
CA PRO A 169 2.13 -10.28 -2.09
C PRO A 169 2.96 -10.49 -0.82
N GLU A 170 3.83 -11.50 -0.88
CA GLU A 170 4.64 -11.97 0.24
C GLU A 170 6.13 -11.76 -0.06
N ILE A 171 6.88 -11.30 0.94
CA ILE A 171 8.34 -11.18 0.91
C ILE A 171 8.93 -11.66 2.22
N ASN A 172 10.14 -12.21 2.17
CA ASN A 172 10.90 -12.59 3.35
C ASN A 172 11.91 -11.49 3.66
N ILE A 173 11.81 -10.93 4.86
CA ILE A 173 12.69 -9.86 5.34
C ILE A 173 13.26 -10.30 6.69
N ALA A 174 14.59 -10.44 6.79
CA ALA A 174 15.29 -10.84 8.02
C ALA A 174 14.67 -12.10 8.67
N GLY A 175 14.34 -13.12 7.85
CA GLY A 175 13.73 -14.37 8.32
C GLY A 175 12.24 -14.26 8.70
N LYS A 176 11.61 -13.10 8.54
CA LYS A 176 10.17 -12.88 8.77
C LYS A 176 9.41 -12.81 7.46
N LYS A 177 8.28 -13.50 7.40
CA LYS A 177 7.34 -13.49 6.29
C LYS A 177 6.43 -12.26 6.39
N VAL A 178 6.60 -11.33 5.47
CA VAL A 178 5.86 -10.07 5.41
C VAL A 178 4.84 -10.12 4.28
N ARG A 179 3.57 -9.86 4.59
CA ARG A 179 2.51 -9.67 3.59
C ARG A 179 2.02 -8.24 3.56
N ILE A 180 1.58 -7.78 2.40
CA ILE A 180 1.10 -6.41 2.22
C ILE A 180 -0.35 -6.43 1.76
N ALA A 181 -1.25 -5.81 2.53
CA ALA A 181 -2.67 -5.69 2.22
C ALA A 181 -3.02 -4.21 2.07
N VAL A 182 -3.51 -3.76 0.91
CA VAL A 182 -3.73 -2.33 0.67
C VAL A 182 -5.08 -1.91 1.26
N CYS A 183 -5.03 -1.12 2.34
CA CYS A 183 -6.20 -0.48 2.94
C CYS A 183 -7.34 -1.46 3.25
N ALA A 184 -8.44 -1.41 2.49
CA ALA A 184 -9.63 -2.25 2.69
C ALA A 184 -9.37 -3.76 2.52
N ASP A 185 -8.28 -4.14 1.85
CA ASP A 185 -7.82 -5.53 1.73
C ASP A 185 -7.63 -6.21 3.09
N LEU A 186 -7.35 -5.44 4.15
CA LEU A 186 -7.24 -5.97 5.51
C LEU A 186 -8.48 -6.78 5.95
N SER A 187 -9.65 -6.49 5.38
CA SER A 187 -10.89 -7.22 5.69
C SER A 187 -10.91 -8.65 5.14
N ARG A 188 -10.00 -9.02 4.22
CA ARG A 188 -9.86 -10.40 3.71
C ARG A 188 -8.97 -11.22 4.63
N MET A 189 -9.57 -11.68 5.73
CA MET A 189 -8.92 -12.47 6.78
C MET A 189 -8.15 -13.69 6.26
N MET A 190 -8.63 -14.35 5.20
CA MET A 190 -7.95 -15.51 4.60
C MET A 190 -6.54 -15.18 4.06
N GLY A 191 -6.33 -13.96 3.56
CA GLY A 191 -5.02 -13.53 3.06
C GLY A 191 -4.01 -13.24 4.17
N LEU A 192 -4.45 -13.14 5.42
CA LEU A 192 -3.62 -12.79 6.58
C LEU A 192 -2.94 -14.01 7.23
N TYR A 193 -3.38 -15.24 6.90
CA TYR A 193 -2.89 -16.46 7.53
C TYR A 193 -1.45 -16.81 7.22
N GLY A 194 -0.65 -17.04 8.26
CA GLY A 194 0.70 -17.58 8.12
C GLY A 194 1.76 -16.57 7.72
N ALA A 195 1.48 -15.26 7.80
CA ALA A 195 2.49 -14.20 7.78
C ALA A 195 2.92 -13.84 9.21
N ASP A 196 4.18 -13.45 9.40
CA ASP A 196 4.66 -12.91 10.68
C ASP A 196 4.29 -11.42 10.83
N ILE A 197 4.32 -10.69 9.72
CA ILE A 197 4.05 -9.26 9.67
C ILE A 197 3.08 -8.96 8.53
N ILE A 198 2.04 -8.19 8.82
CA ILE A 198 1.11 -7.65 7.82
C ILE A 198 1.31 -6.15 7.76
N VAL A 199 1.59 -5.63 6.58
CA VAL A 199 1.76 -4.21 6.31
C VAL A 199 0.53 -3.70 5.57
N VAL A 200 -0.08 -2.65 6.08
CA VAL A 200 -1.30 -2.06 5.56
C VAL A 200 -1.08 -0.59 5.20
N PRO A 201 -0.62 -0.31 3.97
CA PRO A 201 -0.60 1.05 3.46
C PRO A 201 -2.04 1.54 3.25
N SER A 202 -2.36 2.67 3.85
CA SER A 202 -3.67 3.30 3.73
C SER A 202 -3.55 4.81 3.88
N LYS A 203 -4.46 5.56 3.25
CA LYS A 203 -4.63 6.99 3.53
C LYS A 203 -5.62 7.24 4.67
N LEU A 204 -6.68 6.45 4.72
CA LEU A 204 -7.80 6.65 5.63
C LEU A 204 -8.55 5.34 5.85
N LEU A 205 -7.93 4.42 6.60
CA LEU A 205 -8.59 3.17 6.96
C LEU A 205 -9.49 3.40 8.18
N HIS A 206 -10.79 3.15 8.01
CA HIS A 206 -11.71 3.06 9.13
C HIS A 206 -11.71 1.63 9.66
N ILE A 207 -11.22 1.45 10.89
CA ILE A 207 -11.32 0.18 11.61
C ILE A 207 -12.25 0.45 12.80
N ASN A 208 -13.45 -0.12 12.77
CA ASN A 208 -14.33 -0.14 13.93
C ASN A 208 -13.92 -1.27 14.89
N GLU A 209 -14.47 -1.27 16.11
CA GLU A 209 -14.12 -2.28 17.12
C GLU A 209 -14.42 -3.70 16.67
N GLN A 210 -15.53 -3.92 15.97
CA GLN A 210 -15.90 -5.25 15.50
C GLN A 210 -14.88 -5.80 14.48
N ALA A 211 -14.43 -4.96 13.54
CA ALA A 211 -13.37 -5.34 12.61
C ALA A 211 -12.05 -5.58 13.34
N LEU A 212 -11.73 -4.75 14.34
CA LEU A 212 -10.53 -4.95 15.17
C LEU A 212 -10.57 -6.28 15.94
N ARG A 213 -11.70 -6.62 16.57
CA ARG A 213 -11.88 -7.89 17.30
C ARG A 213 -11.69 -9.08 16.36
N LYS A 214 -12.39 -9.09 15.23
CA LYS A 214 -12.24 -10.14 14.19
C LYS A 214 -10.80 -10.27 13.71
N ILE A 215 -10.11 -9.15 13.52
CA ILE A 215 -8.70 -9.15 13.13
C ILE A 215 -7.84 -9.79 14.22
N THR A 216 -7.99 -9.35 15.47
CA THR A 216 -7.23 -9.86 16.62
C THR A 216 -7.49 -11.36 16.87
N GLU A 217 -8.72 -11.84 16.73
CA GLU A 217 -9.09 -13.25 16.92
C GLU A 217 -8.37 -14.21 15.96
N VAL A 218 -8.02 -13.74 14.76
CA VAL A 218 -7.36 -14.56 13.74
C VAL A 218 -5.83 -14.49 13.82
N LEU A 219 -5.29 -13.49 14.51
CA LEU A 219 -3.85 -13.30 14.62
C LEU A 219 -3.24 -14.29 15.60
N ARG A 220 -2.20 -14.99 15.16
CA ARG A 220 -1.43 -15.89 16.01
C ARG A 220 -0.54 -15.08 16.98
N PRO A 221 -0.18 -15.65 18.15
CA PRO A 221 0.83 -15.05 19.01
C PRO A 221 2.11 -14.70 18.22
N GLY A 222 2.61 -13.47 18.40
CA GLY A 222 3.81 -12.97 17.71
C GLY A 222 3.59 -12.41 16.31
N GLN A 223 2.36 -12.45 15.77
CA GLN A 223 2.02 -11.81 14.50
C GLN A 223 1.77 -10.31 14.69
N HIS A 224 2.27 -9.46 13.79
CA HIS A 224 2.11 -7.99 13.88
C HIS A 224 1.34 -7.44 12.69
N ILE A 225 0.41 -6.51 12.93
CA ILE A 225 -0.17 -5.69 11.85
C ILE A 225 0.33 -4.25 11.97
N LEU A 226 0.94 -3.74 10.91
CA LEU A 226 1.49 -2.39 10.81
C LEU A 226 0.63 -1.58 9.83
N ILE A 227 -0.01 -0.50 10.28
CA ILE A 227 -0.89 0.33 9.44
C ILE A 227 -0.34 1.74 9.30
N SER A 228 -0.26 2.29 8.07
CA SER A 228 0.33 3.62 7.80
C SER A 228 -0.56 4.80 8.21
N SER A 229 -1.88 4.64 8.14
CA SER A 229 -2.87 5.62 8.61
C SER A 229 -4.22 4.93 8.88
N ALA A 230 -4.81 5.21 10.05
CA ALA A 230 -6.16 4.74 10.41
C ALA A 230 -6.86 5.77 11.31
N LEU A 231 -8.15 6.01 11.07
CA LEU A 231 -9.01 6.81 11.96
C LEU A 231 -9.59 5.91 13.06
N ARG A 232 -9.19 6.14 14.31
CA ARG A 232 -9.89 5.60 15.49
C ARG A 232 -11.08 6.51 15.81
N ARG A 233 -12.30 5.96 15.97
CA ARG A 233 -13.29 6.61 16.83
C ARG A 233 -12.74 6.54 18.28
N LYS A 234 -12.71 7.67 19.00
CA LYS A 234 -12.52 7.72 20.47
C LYS A 234 -13.47 6.67 21.09
N GLU A 235 -13.10 5.85 22.07
CA GLU A 235 -12.39 6.11 23.33
C GLU A 235 -11.96 4.78 23.98
N GLY A 236 -11.00 4.83 24.91
CA GLY A 236 -10.55 3.67 25.70
C GLY A 236 -9.03 3.58 25.78
N LYS A 237 -8.47 3.91 26.96
CA LYS A 237 -7.05 3.73 27.28
C LYS A 237 -6.72 2.23 27.25
N GLY A 238 -5.81 1.81 26.38
CA GLY A 238 -5.33 0.44 26.34
C GLY A 238 -4.92 0.03 24.94
N TYR A 239 -3.61 0.01 24.69
CA TYR A 239 -3.07 -0.74 23.57
C TYR A 239 -3.39 -2.21 23.79
N ILE A 240 -4.18 -2.82 22.90
CA ILE A 240 -4.31 -4.27 22.83
C ILE A 240 -3.54 -4.72 21.58
N SER A 241 -2.47 -5.46 21.84
CA SER A 241 -1.76 -6.32 20.88
C SER A 241 -2.76 -7.09 20.01
N PRO A 242 -2.54 -7.28 18.68
CA PRO A 242 -1.28 -7.14 17.93
C PRO A 242 -1.25 -5.99 16.90
N LEU A 243 -2.15 -5.01 17.02
CA LEU A 243 -2.26 -3.91 16.06
C LEU A 243 -1.32 -2.73 16.39
N LYS A 244 -0.29 -2.50 15.56
CA LYS A 244 0.55 -1.29 15.60
C LYS A 244 0.10 -0.29 14.53
N ILE A 245 -0.69 0.70 14.94
CA ILE A 245 -1.07 1.83 14.08
C ILE A 245 0.04 2.88 14.16
N PHE A 246 0.69 3.16 13.03
CA PHE A 246 1.55 4.32 12.90
C PHE A 246 0.67 5.51 12.55
N LYS A 247 0.52 6.47 13.47
CA LYS A 247 -0.15 7.72 13.13
C LYS A 247 0.77 8.48 12.18
N SER A 248 0.36 8.62 10.91
CA SER A 248 0.89 9.67 10.04
C SER A 248 0.70 10.99 10.79
N LYS A 249 1.79 11.62 11.22
CA LYS A 249 1.71 13.01 11.67
C LYS A 249 1.35 13.81 10.42
N GLU A 250 0.06 14.06 10.20
CA GLU A 250 -0.43 15.12 9.34
C GLU A 250 0.16 16.44 9.85
N ARG A 251 1.40 16.74 9.45
CA ARG A 251 1.78 18.14 9.28
C ARG A 251 1.10 18.57 8.00
N GLY A 252 -0.14 19.05 8.15
CA GLY A 252 -0.76 19.87 7.14
C GLY A 252 0.24 20.94 6.69
N ARG A 253 0.51 20.97 5.38
CA ARG A 253 0.89 22.16 4.63
C ARG A 253 0.96 21.82 3.15
N ARG A 254 0.29 22.67 2.37
CA ARG A 254 0.39 22.79 0.91
C ARG A 254 1.86 22.66 0.48
N GLY A 255 2.13 21.77 -0.46
CA GLY A 255 3.42 21.68 -1.15
C GLY A 255 4.56 21.07 -0.33
N ILE A 256 4.89 19.81 -0.62
CA ILE A 256 6.22 19.30 -0.28
C ILE A 256 7.21 19.89 -1.31
N VAL A 257 7.86 20.97 -0.89
CA VAL A 257 9.16 21.49 -1.39
C VAL A 257 10.17 21.32 -0.23
N PRO A 258 11.47 21.30 -0.52
CA PRO A 258 12.37 20.17 -0.48
C PRO A 258 13.00 19.91 0.91
N LEU A 259 13.82 18.86 0.97
CA LEU A 259 14.88 18.65 1.96
C LEU A 259 15.53 19.97 2.38
N ARG A 260 15.23 20.49 3.57
CA ARG A 260 16.19 21.28 4.36
C ARG A 260 15.76 21.44 5.82
N ARG A 261 16.77 21.23 6.66
CA ARG A 261 16.96 21.59 8.07
C ARG A 261 16.43 20.64 9.15
N LYS A 262 17.41 19.88 9.66
CA LYS A 262 17.72 19.60 11.08
C LYS A 262 16.56 19.12 11.96
N ARG A 263 16.58 17.81 12.27
CA ARG A 263 16.76 17.33 13.65
C ARG A 263 17.10 15.84 13.61
N ILE A 264 18.36 15.57 13.94
CA ILE A 264 18.85 14.26 14.36
C ILE A 264 18.06 13.92 15.63
N TYR A 265 17.27 12.85 15.60
CA TYR A 265 16.87 12.20 16.85
C TYR A 265 17.97 11.21 17.19
N ARG A 266 18.67 11.53 18.28
CA ARG A 266 19.60 10.68 19.00
C ARG A 266 18.73 9.73 19.84
N ILE A 267 18.82 8.42 19.58
CA ILE A 267 18.60 7.32 20.53
C ILE A 267 19.61 6.25 20.13
#